data_AF-A0A0D5C3F9-F1
#
_entry.id   AF-A0A0D5C3F9-F1
#
_cell.length_a   1.000
_cell.length_b   1.000
_cell.length_c   1.000
_cell.angle_alpha   90.00
_cell.angle_beta   90.00
_cell.angle_gamma   90.00
#
_symmetry.space_group_name_H-M   'P 1'
#
loop_
_entity.id
_entity.type
_entity.pdbx_description
1 polymer ?
#
loop_
_entity_poly.entity_id
_entity_poly.type
_entity_poly.pdbx_seq_one_letter_code
_entity_poly.pdbx_strand_id
1 'polypeptide(L)' 'MNSTAWKCYRCDLTFKEKPIAAIHNDLSQHPIGKIELISG' A
#
# COMPACT_ATOMS: atom_id res chain seq x y z
N MET A 1 -14.49 -10.24 -6.54
CA MET A 1 -14.08 -8.82 -6.69
C MET A 1 -12.66 -8.71 -6.15
N ASN A 2 -11.65 -8.52 -7.00
CA ASN A 2 -10.27 -8.30 -6.53
C ASN A 2 -10.15 -6.87 -6.02
N SER A 3 -10.01 -6.70 -4.71
CA SER A 3 -9.69 -5.39 -4.14
C SER A 3 -8.19 -5.17 -4.21
N THR A 4 -7.75 -4.04 -4.76
CA THR A 4 -6.33 -3.66 -4.73
C THR A 4 -6.03 -2.91 -3.43
N ALA A 5 -4.88 -3.17 -2.82
CA ALA A 5 -4.31 -2.34 -1.77
C ALA A 5 -2.83 -2.02 -2.06
N TRP A 6 -2.22 -1.19 -1.22
CA TRP A 6 -0.81 -0.84 -1.28
C TRP A 6 -0.16 -1.20 0.06
N LYS A 7 0.92 -1.98 0.04
CA LYS A 7 1.61 -2.44 1.25
C LYS A 7 3.00 -1.83 1.33
N CYS A 8 3.28 -1.21 2.47
CA CYS A 8 4.62 -0.93 2.90
C CYS A 8 5.08 -2.02 3.86
N TYR A 9 6.10 -2.80 3.46
CA TYR A 9 6.64 -3.88 4.31
C TYR A 9 7.56 -3.36 5.42
N ARG A 10 8.15 -2.16 5.27
CA ARG A 10 9.03 -1.57 6.30
C ARG A 10 8.27 -1.05 7.51
N CYS A 11 7.14 -0.41 7.28
CA CYS A 11 6.28 0.12 8.34
C CYS A 11 5.15 -0.83 8.73
N ASP A 12 5.05 -1.97 8.06
CA ASP A 12 3.93 -2.90 8.16
C ASP A 12 2.55 -2.27 7.88
N LEU A 13 2.50 -1.17 7.12
CA LEU A 13 1.26 -0.43 6.83
C LEU A 13 0.60 -0.93 5.53
N THR A 14 -0.72 -1.03 5.56
CA THR A 14 -1.55 -1.34 4.39
C THR A 14 -2.49 -0.17 4.10
N PHE A 15 -2.43 0.36 2.89
CA PHE A 15 -3.23 1.48 2.41
C PHE A 15 -4.23 1.00 1.37
N LYS A 16 -5.51 1.37 1.52
CA LYS A 16 -6.56 1.04 0.52
C LYS A 16 -6.49 1.97 -0.69
N GLU A 17 -6.04 3.20 -0.48
CA GLU A 17 -6.08 4.27 -1.48
C GLU A 17 -4.67 4.64 -1.95
N LYS A 18 -4.49 4.75 -3.26
CA LYS A 18 -3.21 5.13 -3.87
C LYS A 18 -2.71 6.52 -3.41
N PRO A 19 -3.54 7.57 -3.28
CA PRO A 19 -3.07 8.88 -2.82
C PRO A 19 -2.43 8.84 -1.43
N ILE A 20 -3.02 8.08 -0.50
CA ILE A 20 -2.49 7.94 0.86
C ILE A 20 -1.16 7.17 0.84
N ALA A 21 -1.08 6.10 0.06
CA ALA A 21 0.18 5.40 -0.15
C ALA A 21 1.25 6.34 -0.75
N ALA A 22 0.91 7.15 -1.75
CA ALA A 22 1.87 8.07 -2.37
C ALA A 22 2.44 9.10 -1.36
N ILE A 23 1.61 9.64 -0.48
CA ILE A 23 2.05 10.53 0.61
C ILE A 23 3.06 9.80 1.51
N HIS A 24 2.75 8.56 1.90
CA HIS A 24 3.68 7.78 2.71
C HIS A 24 5.01 7.54 1.98
N ASN A 25 5.00 7.25 0.67
CA ASN A 25 6.20 6.99 -0.13
C ASN A 25 7.12 8.21 -0.15
N ASP A 26 6.54 9.40 -0.30
CA ASP A 26 7.25 10.67 -0.33
C ASP A 26 7.91 10.99 1.01
N LEU A 27 7.16 10.85 2.11
CA LEU A 27 7.65 11.17 3.47
C LEU A 27 8.67 10.16 4.01
N SER A 28 8.45 8.88 3.75
CA SER A 28 9.24 7.80 4.35
C SER A 28 10.46 7.39 3.53
N GLN A 29 10.56 7.87 2.29
CA GLN A 29 11.66 7.60 1.36
C GLN A 29 11.96 6.11 1.15
N HIS A 30 10.94 5.24 1.25
CA HIS A 30 11.10 3.82 0.96
C HIS A 30 9.90 3.26 0.18
N PRO A 31 10.12 2.20 -0.62
CA PRO A 31 9.15 1.77 -1.63
C PRO A 31 7.90 1.18 -1.02
N ILE A 32 6.79 1.35 -1.74
CA ILE A 32 5.49 0.75 -1.46
C ILE A 32 5.06 -0.10 -2.65
N GLY A 33 4.56 -1.31 -2.39
CA GLY A 33 4.09 -2.23 -3.42
C GLY A 33 2.57 -2.23 -3.57
N LYS A 34 2.06 -2.41 -4.79
CA LYS A 34 0.65 -2.74 -5.04
C LYS A 34 0.43 -4.22 -4.76
N ILE A 35 -0.61 -4.55 -3.99
CA ILE A 35 -1.00 -5.92 -3.67
C ILE A 35 -2.46 -6.17 -4.08
N GLU A 36 -2.76 -7.42 -4.40
CA GLU A 36 -4.13 -7.89 -4.58
C GLU A 36 -4.62 -8.51 -3.28
N LEU A 37 -5.78 -8.05 -2.80
CA LEU A 37 -6.48 -8.66 -1.69
C LEU A 37 -7.38 -9.76 -2.25
N ILE A 38 -7.05 -10.99 -1.89
CA ILE A 38 -7.85 -12.16 -2.19
C ILE A 38 -8.76 -12.37 -0.99
N SER A 39 -10.06 -12.12 -1.15
CA SER A 39 -11.06 -12.50 -0.15
C SER A 39 -11.49 -13.93 -0.44
N GLY A 40 -11.01 -14.86 0.39
CA GLY A 40 -11.43 -16.27 0.41
C GLY A 40 -12.55 -16.51 1.41
#